data_AF-A0A1B9L8C5-F1
#
_entry.id   AF-A0A1B9L8C5-F1
#
_cell.length_a   1.000
_cell.length_b   1.000
_cell.length_c   1.000
_cell.angle_alpha   90.00
_cell.angle_beta   90.00
_cell.angle_gamma   90.00
#
_symmetry.space_group_name_H-M   'P 1'
#
loop_
_entity.id
_entity.type
_entity.pdbx_description
1 polymer ?
#
loop_
_entity_poly.entity_id
_entity_poly.type
_entity_poly.pdbx_seq_one_letter_code
_entity_poly.pdbx_strand_id
1 'polypeptide(L)'
;MSYKTIQILAPLALYLWLPLCTIVFCYLSYRVGKKVLKRWNEKGGSLLGMCFIFMLPAIFLFVIINIPVFYINHLVGQYDVCMNIVRVNKIKTVDNEFLQERCGTFDLPELIQKSNAEVKVDN
;
A
#
# COMPACT_ATOMS: atom_id res chain seq x y z
N MET A 1 4.31 -3.07 15.95
CA MET A 1 2.98 -2.78 15.36
C MET A 1 2.11 -4.00 15.57
N SER A 2 0.91 -3.84 16.14
CA SER A 2 0.01 -4.96 16.44
C SER A 2 -0.68 -5.49 15.17
N TYR A 3 -0.99 -6.78 15.15
CA TYR A 3 -1.71 -7.42 14.05
C TYR A 3 -3.07 -6.78 13.77
N LYS A 4 -3.79 -6.37 14.82
CA LYS A 4 -5.08 -5.68 14.68
C LYS A 4 -4.94 -4.36 13.92
N THR A 5 -3.84 -3.64 14.15
CA THR A 5 -3.56 -2.38 13.46
C THR A 5 -3.33 -2.62 11.96
N ILE A 6 -2.58 -3.68 11.61
CA ILE A 6 -2.31 -4.04 10.21
C ILE A 6 -3.60 -4.51 9.51
N GLN A 7 -4.41 -5.33 10.18
CA GLN A 7 -5.70 -5.80 9.66
C GLN A 7 -6.72 -4.68 9.43
N ILE A 8 -6.63 -3.57 10.16
CA ILE A 8 -7.51 -2.41 9.96
C ILE A 8 -6.95 -1.52 8.83
N LEU A 9 -5.64 -1.27 8.82
CA LEU A 9 -5.02 -0.41 7.81
C LEU A 9 -5.05 -1.01 6.41
N ALA A 10 -4.88 -2.33 6.26
CA ALA A 10 -4.89 -2.99 4.95
C ALA A 10 -6.21 -2.79 4.16
N PRO A 11 -7.40 -3.08 4.69
CA PRO A 11 -8.66 -2.86 3.99
C PRO A 11 -9.00 -1.36 3.86
N LEU A 12 -8.61 -0.51 4.81
CA LEU A 12 -8.75 0.95 4.66
C LEU A 12 -7.94 1.48 3.48
N ALA A 13 -6.69 1.00 3.33
CA ALA A 13 -5.82 1.37 2.22
C ALA A 13 -6.28 0.79 0.87
N LEU A 14 -6.84 -0.42 0.84
CA LEU A 14 -7.27 -1.07 -0.40
C LEU A 14 -8.68 -0.67 -0.84
N TYR A 15 -9.65 -0.68 0.07
CA TYR A 15 -11.07 -0.50 -0.28
C TYR A 15 -11.57 0.93 -0.12
N LEU A 16 -10.86 1.77 0.63
CA LEU A 16 -11.31 3.15 0.87
C LEU A 16 -10.40 4.15 0.17
N TRP A 17 -9.08 3.98 0.28
CA TRP A 17 -8.11 4.89 -0.30
C TRP A 17 -8.01 4.79 -1.84
N LEU A 18 -7.95 3.58 -2.38
CA LEU A 18 -7.82 3.33 -3.82
C LEU A 18 -9.00 3.89 -4.65
N PRO A 19 -10.28 3.69 -4.24
CA PRO A 19 -11.41 4.33 -4.91
C PRO A 19 -11.38 5.86 -4.79
N LEU A 20 -11.01 6.39 -3.63
CA LEU A 20 -10.86 7.84 -3.42
C LEU A 20 -9.80 8.43 -4.36
N CYS A 21 -8.64 7.79 -4.47
CA CYS A 21 -7.58 8.18 -5.39
C CYS A 21 -8.04 8.16 -6.85
N THR A 22 -8.81 7.13 -7.21
CA THR A 22 -9.38 7.00 -8.56
C THR A 22 -10.36 8.12 -8.87
N ILE A 23 -11.25 8.47 -7.92
CA ILE A 23 -12.19 9.59 -8.08
C ILE A 23 -11.44 10.92 -8.26
N VAL A 24 -10.44 11.18 -7.42
CA VAL A 24 -9.60 12.39 -7.51
C VAL A 24 -8.86 12.43 -8.85
N PHE A 25 -8.31 11.30 -9.30
CA PHE A 25 -7.63 11.21 -10.59
C PHE A 25 -8.57 11.46 -11.77
N CYS A 26 -9.77 10.88 -11.76
CA CYS A 26 -10.79 11.12 -12.77
C CYS A 26 -11.21 12.59 -12.80
N TYR A 27 -11.42 13.22 -11.64
CA TYR A 27 -11.75 14.64 -11.54
C TYR A 27 -10.64 15.53 -12.11
N LEU A 28 -9.38 15.27 -11.74
CA LEU A 28 -8.23 16.02 -12.25
C LEU A 28 -8.06 15.82 -13.77
N SER A 29 -8.21 14.58 -14.25
CA SER A 29 -8.13 14.24 -15.67
C SER A 29 -9.21 14.95 -16.49
N TYR A 30 -10.45 14.99 -15.99
CA TYR A 30 -11.54 15.75 -16.62
C TYR A 30 -11.25 17.25 -16.66
N ARG A 31 -10.75 17.83 -15.55
CA ARG A 31 -10.39 19.24 -15.46
C ARG A 31 -9.24 19.60 -16.41
N VAL A 32 -8.24 18.74 -16.52
CA VAL A 32 -7.12 18.87 -17.46
C VAL A 32 -7.61 18.75 -18.90
N GLY A 33 -8.44 17.74 -19.21
CA GLY A 33 -9.00 17.52 -20.54
C GLY A 33 -9.75 18.75 -21.06
N LYS A 34 -10.59 19.38 -20.23
CA LYS A 34 -11.26 20.65 -20.58
C LYS A 34 -10.29 21.78 -20.91
N LYS A 35 -9.20 21.92 -20.15
CA LYS A 35 -8.18 22.94 -20.40
C LYS A 35 -7.40 22.68 -21.68
N VAL A 36 -7.08 21.41 -21.95
CA VAL A 36 -6.37 20.99 -23.16
C VAL A 36 -7.25 21.21 -24.39
N LEU A 37 -8.53 20.80 -24.35
CA LEU A 37 -9.47 21.01 -25.46
C LEU A 37 -9.62 22.50 -25.79
N LYS A 38 -9.77 23.35 -24.76
CA LYS A 38 -9.88 24.80 -24.95
C LYS A 38 -8.62 25.37 -25.59
N ARG A 39 -7.43 25.02 -25.09
CA ARG A 39 -6.15 25.48 -25.66
C ARG A 39 -5.90 24.98 -27.07
N TRP A 40 -6.31 23.74 -27.36
CA TRP A 40 -6.18 23.17 -28.70
C TRP A 40 -7.06 23.89 -29.71
N ASN A 41 -8.32 24.18 -29.37
CA ASN A 41 -9.22 24.97 -30.21
C ASN A 41 -8.71 26.40 -30.45
N GLU A 42 -8.03 27.01 -29.46
CA GLU A 42 -7.54 28.40 -29.56
C GLU A 42 -6.18 28.55 -30.26
N LYS A 43 -5.25 27.59 -30.08
CA LYS A 43 -3.86 27.73 -30.52
C LYS A 43 -3.40 26.71 -31.56
N GLY A 44 -4.20 25.67 -31.82
CA GLY A 44 -3.78 24.52 -32.62
C GLY A 44 -2.59 23.76 -32.00
N GLY A 45 -2.23 22.61 -32.58
CA GLY A 45 -1.09 21.80 -32.16
C GLY A 45 -1.43 20.34 -31.86
N SER A 46 -0.45 19.59 -31.31
CA SER A 46 -0.61 18.17 -31.00
C SER A 46 -1.42 17.96 -29.72
N LEU A 47 -2.63 17.43 -29.86
CA LEU A 47 -3.54 17.10 -28.75
C LEU A 47 -2.88 16.14 -27.75
N LEU A 48 -2.16 15.14 -28.27
CA LEU A 48 -1.43 14.14 -27.49
C LEU A 48 -0.31 14.77 -26.64
N GLY A 49 0.49 15.67 -27.24
CA GLY A 49 1.57 16.36 -26.52
C GLY A 49 1.06 17.27 -25.41
N MET A 50 -0.05 17.99 -25.66
CA MET A 50 -0.67 18.82 -24.62
C MET A 50 -1.27 17.96 -23.50
N CYS A 51 -1.99 16.88 -23.82
CA CYS A 51 -2.52 15.95 -22.81
C CYS A 51 -1.41 15.43 -21.90
N PHE A 52 -0.27 15.01 -22.45
CA PHE A 52 0.83 14.45 -21.67
C PHE A 52 1.41 15.48 -20.68
N ILE A 53 1.71 16.70 -21.15
CA ILE A 53 2.28 17.76 -20.32
C ILE A 53 1.31 18.21 -19.23
N PHE A 54 0.02 18.34 -19.55
CA PHE A 54 -0.97 18.78 -18.57
C PHE A 54 -1.41 17.68 -17.60
N MET A 55 -1.25 16.39 -17.96
CA MET A 55 -1.51 15.27 -17.04
C MET A 55 -0.33 14.94 -16.13
N LEU A 56 0.91 15.29 -16.47
CA LEU A 56 2.09 15.05 -15.63
C LEU A 56 1.90 15.41 -14.15
N PRO A 57 1.36 16.59 -13.79
CA PRO A 57 1.10 16.93 -12.38
C PRO A 57 0.07 16.02 -11.71
N ALA A 58 -0.96 15.58 -12.45
CA ALA A 58 -1.99 14.69 -11.94
C ALA A 58 -1.43 13.27 -11.73
N ILE A 59 -0.58 12.80 -12.64
CA ILE A 59 0.13 11.51 -12.50
C ILE A 59 1.09 11.56 -11.30
N PHE A 60 1.83 12.66 -11.13
CA PHE A 60 2.75 12.83 -10.01
C PHE A 60 2.02 12.83 -8.66
N LEU A 61 0.93 13.57 -8.55
CA LEU A 61 0.04 13.54 -7.37
C LEU A 61 -0.51 12.14 -7.13
N PHE A 62 -0.94 11.44 -8.18
CA PHE A 62 -1.44 10.07 -8.06
C PHE A 62 -0.38 9.13 -7.49
N VAL A 63 0.86 9.19 -7.98
CA VAL A 63 1.96 8.36 -7.46
C VAL A 63 2.23 8.66 -5.99
N ILE A 64 2.34 9.94 -5.60
CA ILE A 64 2.62 10.33 -4.20
C ILE A 64 1.53 9.83 -3.26
N ILE A 65 0.27 10.02 -3.63
CA ILE A 65 -0.87 9.63 -2.79
C ILE A 65 -0.94 8.11 -2.62
N ASN A 66 -0.41 7.32 -3.56
CA ASN A 66 -0.37 5.86 -3.43
C ASN A 66 0.81 5.34 -2.58
N ILE A 67 1.84 6.14 -2.29
CA ILE A 67 3.01 5.72 -1.48
C ILE A 67 2.60 5.06 -0.15
N PRO A 68 1.67 5.62 0.66
CA PRO A 68 1.24 5.01 1.91
C PRO A 68 0.61 3.62 1.71
N VAL A 69 -0.13 3.41 0.61
CA VAL A 69 -0.74 2.11 0.29
C VAL A 69 0.33 1.06 0.00
N PHE A 70 1.33 1.42 -0.80
CA PHE A 70 2.46 0.54 -1.07
C PHE A 70 3.24 0.20 0.20
N TYR A 71 3.42 1.17 1.10
CA TYR A 71 4.08 0.95 2.38
C TYR A 71 3.28 -0.01 3.28
N ILE A 72 1.95 0.16 3.37
CA ILE A 72 1.08 -0.76 4.13
C ILE A 72 1.12 -2.16 3.54
N ASN A 73 1.07 -2.29 2.21
CA ASN A 73 1.17 -3.59 1.54
C ASN A 73 2.52 -4.28 1.82
N HIS A 74 3.61 -3.52 1.83
CA HIS A 74 4.93 -4.02 2.21
C HIS A 74 4.96 -4.50 3.67
N LEU A 75 4.36 -3.76 4.61
CA LEU A 75 4.26 -4.16 6.01
C LEU A 75 3.48 -5.47 6.19
N VAL A 76 2.39 -5.66 5.44
CA VAL A 76 1.63 -6.92 5.42
C VAL A 76 2.50 -8.08 4.95
N GLY A 77 3.23 -7.91 3.83
CA GLY A 77 4.12 -8.94 3.32
C GLY A 77 5.26 -9.28 4.29
N GLN A 78 5.84 -8.29 4.97
CA GLN A 78 6.83 -8.53 6.02
C GLN A 78 6.24 -9.30 7.20
N TYR A 79 5.00 -8.99 7.59
CA TYR A 79 4.32 -9.71 8.67
C TYR A 79 4.15 -11.20 8.33
N ASP A 80 3.72 -11.53 7.11
CA ASP A 80 3.58 -12.92 6.66
C ASP A 80 4.92 -13.66 6.62
N VAL A 81 5.98 -13.00 6.15
CA VAL A 81 7.34 -13.57 6.16
C VAL A 81 7.80 -13.84 7.60
N CYS A 82 7.61 -12.88 8.51
CA CYS A 82 7.93 -13.04 9.93
C CYS A 82 7.14 -14.19 10.56
N MET A 83 5.85 -14.30 10.27
CA MET A 83 4.99 -15.37 10.77
C MET A 83 5.47 -16.74 10.26
N ASN A 84 5.86 -16.84 8.99
CA ASN A 84 6.43 -18.07 8.43
C ASN A 84 7.79 -18.44 9.03
N ILE A 85 8.65 -17.46 9.31
CA ILE A 85 9.93 -17.70 9.99
C ILE A 85 9.70 -18.31 11.37
N VAL A 86 8.74 -17.80 12.14
CA VAL A 86 8.40 -18.36 13.46
C VAL A 86 7.85 -19.78 13.34
N ARG A 87 7.00 -20.05 12.35
CA ARG A 87 6.43 -21.38 12.11
C ARG A 87 7.50 -22.42 11.78
N VAL A 88 8.34 -22.14 10.79
CA VAL A 88 9.34 -23.09 10.28
C VAL A 88 10.40 -23.37 11.34
N ASN A 89 10.84 -22.34 12.06
CA ASN A 89 11.88 -22.48 13.08
C ASN A 89 11.32 -22.85 14.47
N LYS A 90 10.00 -23.02 14.62
CA LYS A 90 9.30 -23.33 15.88
C LYS A 90 9.76 -22.44 17.05
N ILE A 91 9.95 -21.14 16.78
CA ILE A 91 10.45 -20.19 17.78
C ILE A 91 9.36 -19.97 18.82
N LYS A 92 9.68 -20.24 20.09
CA LYS A 92 8.72 -20.13 21.21
C LYS A 92 8.99 -18.94 22.12
N THR A 93 10.16 -18.31 22.00
CA THR A 93 10.62 -17.25 22.89
C THR A 93 10.90 -15.97 22.11
N VAL A 94 10.66 -14.84 22.76
CA VAL A 94 10.80 -13.48 22.20
C VAL A 94 12.28 -13.05 22.11
N ASP A 95 13.16 -13.75 22.82
CA ASP A 95 14.60 -13.45 22.94
C ASP A 95 15.45 -13.97 21.76
N ASN A 96 14.82 -14.40 20.67
CA ASN A 96 15.56 -14.87 19.51
C ASN A 96 16.11 -13.66 18.74
N GLU A 97 17.42 -13.41 18.82
CA GLU A 97 18.12 -12.28 18.17
C GLU A 97 17.75 -12.15 16.68
N PHE A 98 17.68 -13.28 15.96
CA PHE A 98 17.31 -13.31 14.55
C PHE A 98 15.88 -12.79 14.29
N LEU A 99 14.95 -13.08 15.21
CA LEU A 99 13.56 -12.63 15.12
C LEU A 99 13.44 -11.14 15.50
N GLN A 100 14.21 -10.67 16.48
CA GLN A 100 14.23 -9.25 16.85
C GLN A 100 14.83 -8.38 15.74
N GLU A 101 15.91 -8.83 15.10
CA GLU A 101 16.56 -8.06 14.03
C GLU A 101 15.67 -7.93 12.79
N ARG A 102 14.95 -8.99 12.42
CA ARG A 102 14.11 -9.00 11.21
C ARG A 102 12.66 -8.58 11.42
N CYS A 103 12.12 -8.80 12.62
CA CYS A 103 10.70 -8.64 12.92
C CYS A 103 10.43 -7.72 14.12
N GLY A 104 11.46 -7.06 14.67
CA GLY A 104 11.35 -6.17 15.84
C GLY A 104 10.44 -4.96 15.65
N THR A 105 10.07 -4.64 14.40
CA THR A 105 9.05 -3.62 14.09
C THR A 105 7.62 -4.08 14.46
N PHE A 106 7.40 -5.38 14.61
CA PHE A 106 6.11 -6.00 14.93
C PHE A 106 6.05 -6.45 16.40
N ASP A 107 4.84 -6.64 16.90
CA ASP A 107 4.62 -7.17 18.25
C ASP A 107 4.96 -8.67 18.29
N LEU A 108 6.22 -8.99 18.66
CA LEU A 108 6.78 -10.34 18.65
C LEU A 108 5.99 -11.35 19.51
N PRO A 109 5.55 -11.03 20.75
CA PRO A 109 4.64 -11.87 21.51
C PRO A 109 3.36 -12.24 20.75
N GLU A 110 2.70 -11.26 20.14
CA GLU A 110 1.46 -11.46 19.37
C GLU A 110 1.72 -12.33 18.13
N LEU A 111 2.87 -12.12 17.48
CA LEU A 111 3.30 -12.84 16.28
C LEU A 111 3.58 -14.33 16.56
N ILE A 112 4.25 -14.64 17.69
CA ILE A 112 4.49 -16.02 18.15
C ILE A 112 3.18 -16.70 18.59
N GLN A 113 2.28 -15.97 19.25
CA GLN A 113 0.99 -16.53 19.67
C GLN A 113 0.14 -16.92 18.46
N LYS A 114 0.07 -16.04 17.45
CA LYS A 114 -0.69 -16.29 16.21
C LYS A 114 -0.11 -17.41 15.36
N SER A 115 1.20 -17.42 15.17
CA SER A 115 1.87 -18.46 14.40
C SER A 115 1.59 -19.85 15.00
N ASN A 116 1.54 -19.98 16.33
CA ASN A 116 1.26 -21.22 17.04
C ASN A 116 -0.24 -21.58 17.09
N ALA A 117 -1.13 -20.59 17.10
CA ALA A 117 -2.58 -20.82 17.07
C ALA A 117 -3.05 -21.38 15.73
N GLU A 118 -2.49 -20.91 14.61
CA GLU A 118 -2.84 -21.41 13.27
C GLU A 118 -2.34 -22.83 13.01
N VAL A 119 -1.20 -23.24 13.60
CA VAL A 119 -0.69 -24.62 13.53
C VAL A 119 -1.62 -25.64 14.21
N LYS A 120 -2.48 -25.22 15.14
CA LYS A 120 -3.45 -26.12 15.79
C LYS A 120 -4.69 -26.42 14.95
N VAL A 121 -4.91 -25.70 13.86
CA VAL A 121 -6.10 -25.88 13.00
C VAL A 121 -5.84 -26.91 11.89
N ASP A 122 -4.57 -27.18 11.57
CA ASP A 122 -4.14 -28.09 10.49
C ASP A 122 -3.80 -29.52 10.98
N ASN A 123 -4.15 -29.89 12.22
CA ASN A 123 -4.03 -31.26 12.78
C ASN A 123 -5.40 -31.80 13.19
#